data_AF-A0A9E5ED61-F1
#
_entry.id   AF-A0A9E5ED61-F1
#
_cell.length_a   1.000
_cell.length_b   1.000
_cell.length_c   1.000
_cell.angle_alpha   90.00
_cell.angle_beta   90.00
_cell.angle_gamma   90.00
#
_symmetry.space_group_name_H-M   'P 1'
#
loop_
_entity.id
_entity.type
_entity.pdbx_description
1 polymer ?
#
loop_
_entity_poly.entity_id
_entity_poly.type
_entity_poly.pdbx_seq_one_letter_code
_entity_poly.pdbx_strand_id
1 'polypeptide(L)' 'MAQVIHPITEAPDRTLCTDCGISRSSDPKRCGRACQFIDPQYESLEQEIHGQSRTLNHGDGLFF' A
#
# COMPACT_ATOMS: atom_id res chain seq x y z
N MET A 1 -4.27 7.27 -26.98
CA MET A 1 -4.68 6.83 -25.63
C MET A 1 -4.79 8.07 -24.76
N ALA A 2 -5.96 8.68 -24.64
CA ALA A 2 -6.13 9.88 -23.82
C ALA A 2 -6.10 9.47 -22.34
N GLN A 3 -5.14 10.00 -21.57
CA GLN A 3 -5.14 9.85 -20.12
C GLN A 3 -6.38 10.54 -19.56
N VAL A 4 -7.27 9.77 -18.94
CA VAL A 4 -8.39 10.31 -18.16
C VAL A 4 -7.80 10.89 -16.88
N ILE A 5 -7.72 12.22 -16.82
CA ILE A 5 -7.34 12.94 -15.61
C ILE A 5 -8.52 12.82 -14.64
N HIS A 6 -8.40 11.93 -13.65
CA HIS A 6 -9.39 11.84 -12.59
C HIS A 6 -9.28 13.09 -11.71
N PRO A 7 -10.41 13.77 -11.41
CA PRO A 7 -10.38 14.89 -10.47
C PRO A 7 -9.89 14.40 -9.12
N ILE A 8 -8.94 15.13 -8.53
CA ILE A 8 -8.42 14.87 -7.20
C ILE A 8 -9.56 15.19 -6.21
N THR A 9 -10.18 14.16 -5.64
CA THR A 9 -11.18 14.31 -4.58
C THR A 9 -10.50 14.56 -3.24
N GLU A 10 -11.17 15.26 -2.32
CA GLU A 10 -10.65 15.38 -0.95
C GLU A 10 -10.56 14.00 -0.31
N ALA A 11 -9.38 13.66 0.21
CA ALA A 11 -9.18 12.41 0.92
C ALA A 11 -9.86 12.50 2.30
N PRO A 12 -10.57 11.45 2.75
CA PRO A 12 -11.08 11.43 4.11
C PRO A 12 -9.92 11.47 5.11
N ASP A 13 -10.11 12.24 6.18
CA ASP A 13 -9.12 12.45 7.23
C ASP A 13 -8.70 11.13 7.89
N ARG A 14 -7.39 10.95 8.04
CA ARG A 14 -6.76 9.80 8.70
C ARG A 14 -5.43 10.24 9.29
N THR A 15 -5.20 9.96 10.57
CA THR A 15 -4.04 10.44 11.34
C THR A 15 -2.67 10.07 10.73
N LEU A 16 -2.55 8.89 10.12
CA LEU A 16 -1.28 8.39 9.55
C LEU A 16 -1.29 8.35 8.00
N CYS A 17 -2.18 9.11 7.35
CA CYS A 17 -2.19 9.17 5.89
C CYS A 17 -0.92 9.82 5.35
N THR A 18 -0.17 9.11 4.51
CA THR A 18 1.01 9.65 3.79
C THR A 18 0.70 10.01 2.35
N ASP A 19 -0.56 10.22 2.02
CA ASP A 19 -0.97 10.69 0.70
C ASP A 19 -0.67 9.74 -0.48
N CYS A 20 -0.68 8.41 -0.26
CA CYS A 20 -0.36 7.41 -1.30
C CYS A 20 -1.33 7.34 -2.51
N GLY A 21 -2.41 8.14 -2.51
CA GLY A 21 -3.35 8.29 -3.63
C GLY A 21 -4.55 7.33 -3.65
N ILE A 22 -4.51 6.18 -2.97
CA ILE A 22 -5.63 5.20 -2.98
C ILE A 22 -6.93 5.81 -2.43
N SER A 23 -6.81 6.65 -1.39
CA SER A 23 -7.94 7.34 -0.77
C SER A 23 -8.64 8.37 -1.67
N ARG A 24 -8.05 8.72 -2.81
CA ARG A 24 -8.61 9.63 -3.83
C ARG A 24 -8.95 8.94 -5.15
N SER A 25 -8.79 7.62 -5.20
CA SER A 25 -9.16 6.85 -6.38
C SER A 25 -10.70 6.77 -6.52
N SER A 26 -11.16 6.19 -7.62
CA SER A 26 -12.58 5.88 -7.82
C SER A 26 -13.16 4.91 -6.78
N ASP A 27 -12.31 4.21 -6.01
CA ASP A 27 -12.69 3.35 -4.90
C ASP A 27 -11.87 3.68 -3.62
N PRO A 28 -12.23 4.76 -2.90
CA PRO A 28 -11.46 5.23 -1.75
C PRO A 28 -11.48 4.26 -0.56
N LYS A 29 -12.42 3.31 -0.52
CA LYS A 29 -12.51 2.29 0.54
C LYS A 29 -11.41 1.24 0.42
N ARG A 30 -10.79 1.07 -0.75
CA ARG A 30 -9.60 0.21 -0.91
C ARG A 30 -8.46 0.59 0.00
N CYS A 31 -8.40 1.85 0.44
CA CYS A 31 -7.42 2.31 1.41
C CYS A 31 -7.44 1.44 2.70
N GLY A 32 -8.61 0.92 3.13
CA GLY A 32 -8.70 0.07 4.32
C GLY A 32 -8.07 -1.33 4.21
N ARG A 33 -7.73 -1.79 3.00
CA ARG A 33 -7.09 -3.10 2.75
C ARG A 33 -5.73 -3.00 2.06
N ALA A 34 -5.37 -1.80 1.60
CA ALA A 34 -4.13 -1.56 0.86
C ALA A 34 -3.19 -0.58 1.57
N CYS A 35 -3.66 0.12 2.60
CA CYS A 35 -2.85 1.11 3.31
C CYS A 35 -1.87 0.40 4.26
N GLN A 36 -0.58 0.73 4.10
CA GLN A 36 0.49 0.24 4.98
C GLN A 36 0.31 0.58 6.46
N PHE A 37 -0.46 1.63 6.79
CA PHE A 37 -0.70 2.06 8.17
C PHE A 37 -2.00 1.53 8.77
N ILE A 38 -2.89 0.95 7.96
CA ILE A 38 -4.15 0.37 8.43
C ILE A 38 -4.06 -1.16 8.46
N ASP A 39 -3.50 -1.75 7.42
CA ASP A 39 -3.45 -3.20 7.22
C ASP A 39 -2.12 -3.59 6.56
N PRO A 40 -1.00 -3.54 7.30
CA PRO A 40 0.31 -3.96 6.78
C PRO A 40 0.34 -5.47 6.58
N GLN A 41 0.37 -5.89 5.31
CA GLN A 41 0.40 -7.30 4.90
C GLN A 41 1.76 -7.69 4.30
N TYR A 42 2.87 -7.22 4.88
CA TYR A 42 4.20 -7.37 4.27
C TYR A 42 4.59 -8.84 4.06
N GLU A 43 4.50 -9.69 5.08
CA GLU A 43 4.94 -11.10 4.97
C GLU A 43 4.14 -11.89 3.94
N SER A 44 2.81 -11.74 3.91
CA SER A 44 1.95 -12.45 2.97
C SER A 44 2.15 -11.96 1.53
N LEU A 45 2.28 -10.65 1.33
CA LEU A 45 2.55 -10.08 0.01
C LEU A 45 3.95 -10.42 -0.49
N GLU A 46 4.96 -10.50 0.38
CA GLU A 46 6.30 -10.97 0.02
C GLU A 46 6.27 -12.43 -0.46
N GLN A 47 5.58 -13.30 0.27
CA GLN A 47 5.39 -14.69 -0.12
C GLN A 47 4.65 -14.82 -1.46
N GLU A 48 3.63 -14.00 -1.71
CA GLU A 48 2.84 -14.00 -2.94
C GLU A 48 3.64 -13.47 -4.14
N ILE A 49 4.33 -12.34 -3.98
CA ILE A 49 4.99 -11.62 -5.08
C ILE A 49 6.40 -12.17 -5.36
N HIS A 50 7.14 -12.55 -4.31
CA HIS A 50 8.53 -12.98 -4.40
C HIS A 50 8.72 -14.50 -4.19
N GLY A 51 7.68 -15.21 -3.75
CA GLY A 51 7.75 -16.64 -3.47
C GLY A 51 8.37 -17.00 -2.12
N GLN A 52 8.76 -16.01 -1.31
CA GLN A 52 9.23 -16.18 0.05
C GLN A 52 9.08 -14.86 0.84
N SER A 53 8.76 -14.96 2.13
CA SER A 53 8.88 -13.82 3.06
C SER A 53 10.33 -13.55 3.42
N ARG A 54 10.62 -12.33 3.90
CA ARG A 54 11.97 -11.93 4.32
C ARG A 54 12.52 -12.83 5.44
N THR A 55 13.83 -13.10 5.40
CA THR A 55 14.52 -13.84 6.46
C THR A 55 14.98 -12.87 7.56
N LEU A 56 14.48 -13.05 8.78
CA LEU A 56 14.77 -12.13 9.90
C LEU A 56 16.06 -12.45 10.67
N ASN A 57 16.63 -13.64 10.49
CA ASN A 57 17.71 -14.11 11.34
C ASN A 57 19.10 -13.83 10.76
N HIS A 58 19.26 -13.76 9.43
CA HIS A 58 20.54 -13.54 8.74
C HIS A 58 20.31 -13.02 7.30
N GLY A 59 21.24 -12.21 6.77
CA GLY A 59 21.31 -11.82 5.36
C GLY A 59 20.72 -10.44 5.04
N ASP A 60 20.82 -10.05 3.76
CA ASP A 60 20.46 -8.71 3.28
C ASP A 60 18.95 -8.41 3.42
N GLY A 61 18.09 -9.42 3.35
CA GLY A 61 16.63 -9.26 3.44
C GLY A 61 16.10 -8.76 4.80
N LEU A 62 16.95 -8.72 5.84
CA LEU A 62 16.61 -8.06 7.10
C LEU A 62 16.63 -6.53 6.95
N PHE A 63 17.49 -6.01 6.08
CA PHE A 63 17.77 -4.58 5.96
C PHE A 63 17.24 -3.95 4.66
N PHE A 64 17.12 -4.77 3.59
CA PHE A 64 16.68 -4.38 2.25
C PHE A 64 15.45 -5.17 1.84
#